data_AF-A0A562D3H9-F1
#
_entry.id   AF-A0A562D3H9-F1
#
_cell.length_a   1.000
_cell.length_b   1.000
_cell.length_c   1.000
_cell.angle_alpha   90.00
_cell.angle_beta   90.00
_cell.angle_gamma   90.00
#
_symmetry.space_group_name_H-M   'P 1'
#
loop_
_entity.id
_entity.type
_entity.pdbx_description
1 polymer ?
#
loop_
_entity_poly.entity_id
_entity_poly.type
_entity_poly.pdbx_seq_one_letter_code
_entity_poly.pdbx_strand_id
1 'polypeptide(L)'
;MSSVATRTRPAPTPAPELRSLFASHPVPVQAGTTLRRILFATLDRADRVPAEHAALWDRFVRILEQNQADPRSTARCAVLANLVSIIVFDEPADYAATAELEAQVGQSRLARLQQRAAIALEDDPALPWTTIAVRRLLRWDLENRLGNHPATEVDVDVATTCAVIAQNLVFEDLDPEGVAATPIVTVAQLHRLLDHGSITDWRAQLSAVAASPWGPYADQLLALAQSSDRPSALAAVAGSVEQCQEWCRERERDQVAREIRHLVAVSGASQREFASRIGTSPSRLSTYVRGSVTPSAAMLLRIQRASRMLQRQSGHPVLAPRRQDAT
;
A
#
# COMPACT_ATOMS: atom_id res chain seq x y z
N MET A 1 8.65 -55.83 -23.34
CA MET A 1 9.60 -55.80 -22.22
C MET A 1 10.11 -54.38 -22.08
N SER A 2 9.85 -53.84 -20.90
CA SER A 2 10.12 -52.51 -20.32
C SER A 2 11.07 -51.55 -21.04
N SER A 3 10.50 -50.43 -21.52
CA SER A 3 11.23 -49.18 -21.73
C SER A 3 11.36 -48.47 -20.38
N VAL A 4 12.58 -48.36 -19.88
CA VAL A 4 12.93 -47.68 -18.63
C VAL A 4 12.80 -46.18 -18.87
N ALA A 5 11.69 -45.60 -18.43
CA ALA A 5 11.55 -44.16 -18.34
C ALA A 5 12.61 -43.62 -17.37
N THR A 6 13.60 -42.92 -17.93
CA THR A 6 14.62 -42.20 -17.19
C THR A 6 13.90 -41.10 -16.40
N ARG A 7 13.67 -41.34 -15.11
CA ARG A 7 13.25 -40.27 -14.17
C ARG A 7 14.41 -39.29 -14.07
N THR A 8 14.30 -38.18 -14.79
CA THR A 8 15.16 -37.01 -14.60
C THR A 8 14.97 -36.56 -13.16
N ARG A 9 16.00 -36.77 -12.35
CA ARG A 9 16.07 -36.29 -10.97
C ARG A 9 15.95 -34.76 -11.01
N PRO A 10 15.06 -34.11 -10.23
CA PRO A 10 15.00 -32.66 -10.19
C PRO A 10 16.37 -32.13 -9.78
N ALA A 11 16.82 -31.08 -10.46
CA ALA A 11 18.07 -30.39 -10.12
C ALA A 11 18.04 -29.99 -8.63
N PRO A 12 19.18 -30.02 -7.92
CA PRO A 12 19.24 -29.54 -6.55
C PRO A 12 18.74 -28.09 -6.51
N THR A 13 17.76 -27.83 -5.65
CA THR A 13 17.15 -26.52 -5.45
C THR A 13 18.24 -25.47 -5.18
N PRO A 14 18.21 -24.25 -5.78
CA PRO A 14 19.19 -23.17 -5.57
C PRO A 14 19.29 -22.64 -4.13
N ALA A 15 18.52 -23.20 -3.19
CA ALA A 15 18.35 -22.72 -1.82
C ALA A 15 19.68 -22.55 -1.03
N PRO A 16 20.68 -23.46 -1.12
CA PRO A 16 21.91 -23.32 -0.33
C PRO A 16 22.79 -22.14 -0.78
N GLU A 17 22.96 -21.94 -2.10
CA GLU A 17 23.80 -20.87 -2.65
C GLU A 17 23.19 -19.50 -2.41
N LEU A 18 21.88 -19.34 -2.65
CA LEU A 18 21.14 -18.12 -2.35
C LEU A 18 21.22 -17.76 -0.86
N ARG A 19 21.11 -18.75 0.03
CA ARG A 19 21.20 -18.54 1.48
C ARG A 19 22.55 -17.94 1.87
N SER A 20 23.65 -18.51 1.38
CA SER A 20 25.01 -18.02 1.65
C SER A 20 25.22 -16.59 1.13
N LEU A 21 24.71 -16.27 -0.06
CA LEU A 21 24.83 -14.93 -0.64
C LEU A 21 24.05 -13.90 0.17
N PHE A 22 22.78 -14.12 0.46
CA PHE A 22 21.99 -13.18 1.26
C PHE A 22 22.50 -13.03 2.69
N ALA A 23 23.12 -14.06 3.27
CA ALA A 23 23.77 -13.99 4.58
C ALA A 23 24.97 -13.03 4.61
N SER A 24 25.61 -12.80 3.45
CA SER A 24 26.79 -11.93 3.32
C SER A 24 26.47 -10.43 3.26
N HIS A 25 25.22 -10.02 3.00
CA HIS A 25 24.87 -8.60 2.90
C HIS A 25 25.13 -7.80 4.20
N PRO A 26 25.56 -6.53 4.12
CA PRO A 26 25.57 -5.65 5.28
C PRO A 26 24.13 -5.25 5.64
N VAL A 27 23.71 -5.49 6.88
CA VAL A 27 22.37 -5.06 7.35
C VAL A 27 22.46 -4.52 8.78
N PRO A 28 21.71 -3.47 9.16
CA PRO A 28 21.58 -3.08 10.57
C PRO A 28 21.09 -4.27 11.42
N VAL A 29 21.77 -4.49 12.55
CA VAL A 29 21.85 -5.79 13.27
C VAL A 29 20.50 -6.43 13.58
N GLN A 30 19.46 -5.65 13.92
CA GLN A 30 18.15 -6.21 14.27
C GLN A 30 17.23 -6.38 13.05
N ALA A 31 17.00 -5.31 12.28
CA ALA A 31 16.09 -5.36 11.13
C ALA A 31 16.53 -6.36 10.06
N GLY A 32 17.83 -6.47 9.81
CA GLY A 32 18.34 -7.43 8.84
C GLY A 32 18.18 -8.89 9.22
N THR A 33 18.24 -9.18 10.52
CA THR A 33 18.14 -10.54 11.04
C THR A 33 16.72 -11.09 10.82
N THR A 34 15.69 -10.29 11.10
CA THR A 34 14.28 -10.66 10.85
C THR A 34 14.02 -10.88 9.36
N LEU A 35 14.44 -9.94 8.50
CA LEU A 35 14.20 -10.04 7.05
C LEU A 35 14.85 -11.30 6.45
N ARG A 36 16.08 -11.63 6.86
CA ARG A 36 16.76 -12.85 6.43
C ARG A 36 16.12 -14.11 6.96
N ARG A 37 15.71 -14.12 8.23
CA ARG A 37 15.04 -15.28 8.82
C ARG A 37 13.79 -15.63 8.02
N ILE A 38 12.97 -14.63 7.68
CA ILE A 38 11.74 -14.82 6.90
C ILE A 38 12.09 -15.38 5.51
N LEU A 39 13.06 -14.77 4.81
CA LEU A 39 13.52 -15.26 3.51
C LEU A 39 14.01 -16.72 3.57
N PHE A 40 14.85 -17.05 4.55
CA PHE A 40 15.43 -18.39 4.69
C PHE A 40 14.38 -19.42 5.13
N ALA A 41 13.45 -19.07 6.01
CA ALA A 41 12.36 -19.94 6.40
C ALA A 41 11.47 -20.33 5.20
N THR A 42 11.30 -19.44 4.23
CA THR A 42 10.64 -19.78 2.96
C THR A 42 11.49 -20.74 2.14
N LEU A 43 12.77 -20.41 1.89
CA LEU A 43 13.67 -21.24 1.08
C LEU A 43 13.89 -22.64 1.64
N ASP A 44 13.92 -22.78 2.97
CA ASP A 44 14.10 -24.06 3.66
C ASP A 44 12.88 -25.01 3.48
N ARG A 45 11.76 -24.50 2.94
CA ARG A 45 10.55 -25.28 2.63
C ARG A 45 10.42 -25.63 1.14
N ALA A 46 11.47 -25.45 0.34
CA ALA A 46 11.41 -25.63 -1.12
C ALA A 46 11.01 -27.04 -1.57
N ASP A 47 11.35 -28.06 -0.78
CA ASP A 47 10.99 -29.47 -1.01
C ASP A 47 9.51 -29.76 -0.76
N ARG A 48 8.81 -28.88 -0.04
CA ARG A 48 7.39 -28.98 0.30
C ARG A 48 6.46 -28.24 -0.66
N VAL A 49 7.01 -27.64 -1.72
CA VAL A 49 6.23 -26.85 -2.69
C VAL A 49 5.30 -27.78 -3.49
N PRO A 50 3.97 -27.56 -3.44
CA PRO A 50 3.01 -28.33 -4.23
C PRO A 50 3.24 -28.15 -5.74
N ALA A 51 2.97 -29.19 -6.53
CA ALA A 51 3.19 -29.16 -7.99
C ALA A 51 2.42 -28.04 -8.71
N GLU A 52 1.23 -27.69 -8.23
CA GLU A 52 0.42 -26.57 -8.74
C GLU A 52 1.08 -25.19 -8.57
N HIS A 53 2.01 -25.05 -7.63
CA HIS A 53 2.75 -23.81 -7.36
C HIS A 53 4.18 -23.81 -7.92
N ALA A 54 4.59 -24.84 -8.67
CA ALA A 54 5.96 -24.98 -9.16
C ALA A 54 6.41 -23.80 -10.03
N ALA A 55 5.56 -23.34 -10.96
CA ALA A 55 5.87 -22.21 -11.83
C ALA A 55 6.03 -20.88 -11.06
N LEU A 56 5.20 -20.66 -10.04
CA LEU A 56 5.29 -19.53 -9.13
C LEU A 56 6.62 -19.57 -8.36
N TRP A 57 6.98 -20.75 -7.85
CA TRP A 57 8.22 -20.97 -7.10
C TRP A 57 9.46 -20.74 -7.96
N ASP A 58 9.50 -21.28 -9.18
CA ASP A 58 10.63 -21.06 -10.10
C ASP A 58 10.83 -19.58 -10.41
N ARG A 59 9.73 -18.83 -10.56
CA ARG A 59 9.79 -17.39 -10.78
C ARG A 59 10.29 -16.64 -9.55
N PHE A 60 9.81 -17.01 -8.37
CA PHE A 60 10.30 -16.48 -7.10
C PHE A 60 11.83 -16.65 -6.99
N VAL A 61 12.34 -17.86 -7.25
CA VAL A 61 13.78 -18.16 -7.20
C VAL A 61 14.56 -17.31 -8.23
N ARG A 62 14.08 -17.21 -9.48
CA ARG A 62 14.73 -16.35 -10.50
C ARG A 62 14.82 -14.89 -10.05
N ILE A 63 13.78 -14.36 -9.41
CA ILE A 63 13.80 -12.98 -8.89
C ILE A 63 14.85 -12.85 -7.78
N LEU A 64 14.98 -13.84 -6.90
CA LEU A 64 16.01 -13.83 -5.87
C LEU A 64 17.42 -13.82 -6.47
N GLU A 65 17.69 -14.69 -7.45
CA GLU A 65 18.98 -14.76 -8.16
C GLU A 65 19.35 -13.43 -8.82
N GLN A 66 18.39 -12.74 -9.44
CA GLN A 66 18.61 -11.42 -10.05
C GLN A 66 18.97 -10.33 -9.02
N ASN A 67 18.56 -10.50 -7.76
CA ASN A 67 18.71 -9.51 -6.70
C ASN A 67 19.78 -9.90 -5.66
N GLN A 68 20.44 -11.04 -5.83
CA GLN A 68 21.34 -11.65 -4.84
C GLN A 68 22.62 -10.86 -4.57
N ALA A 69 22.99 -9.93 -5.44
CA ALA A 69 24.22 -9.12 -5.32
C ALA A 69 23.96 -7.71 -4.75
N ASP A 70 22.71 -7.29 -4.58
CA ASP A 70 22.36 -5.97 -4.06
C ASP A 70 21.91 -6.06 -2.59
N PRO A 71 22.71 -5.56 -1.63
CA PRO A 71 22.32 -5.52 -0.22
C PRO A 71 21.00 -4.79 0.06
N ARG A 72 20.62 -3.82 -0.78
CA ARG A 72 19.38 -3.05 -0.61
C ARG A 72 18.14 -3.87 -0.96
N SER A 73 18.31 -5.02 -1.63
CA SER A 73 17.23 -5.90 -2.06
C SER A 73 16.68 -6.77 -0.94
N THR A 74 17.39 -6.96 0.18
CA THR A 74 17.01 -7.91 1.24
C THR A 74 15.59 -7.69 1.76
N ALA A 75 15.16 -6.45 1.98
CA ALA A 75 13.79 -6.15 2.39
C ALA A 75 12.75 -6.57 1.33
N ARG A 76 13.03 -6.28 0.05
CA ARG A 76 12.16 -6.67 -1.07
C ARG A 76 12.08 -8.20 -1.18
N CYS A 77 13.21 -8.89 -1.09
CA CYS A 77 13.28 -10.35 -1.16
C CYS A 77 12.55 -11.02 0.02
N ALA A 78 12.65 -10.47 1.23
CA ALA A 78 11.92 -10.96 2.39
C ALA A 78 10.40 -10.77 2.25
N VAL A 79 9.95 -9.61 1.76
CA VAL A 79 8.52 -9.36 1.48
C VAL A 79 8.00 -10.29 0.39
N LEU A 80 8.78 -10.49 -0.68
CA LEU A 80 8.46 -11.44 -1.74
C LEU A 80 8.35 -12.87 -1.19
N ALA A 81 9.28 -13.30 -0.33
CA ALA A 81 9.29 -14.61 0.28
C ALA A 81 8.08 -14.83 1.21
N ASN A 82 7.72 -13.83 2.02
CA ASN A 82 6.51 -13.87 2.84
C ASN A 82 5.24 -13.98 1.98
N LEU A 83 5.12 -13.18 0.92
CA LEU A 83 3.98 -13.25 0.01
C LEU A 83 3.84 -14.65 -0.63
N VAL A 84 4.95 -15.20 -1.14
CA VAL A 84 5.00 -16.58 -1.67
C VAL A 84 4.62 -17.59 -0.60
N SER A 85 5.07 -17.41 0.64
CA SER A 85 4.73 -18.34 1.73
C SER A 85 3.25 -18.32 2.08
N ILE A 86 2.64 -17.13 2.12
CA ILE A 86 1.19 -16.99 2.29
C ILE A 86 0.45 -17.70 1.15
N ILE A 87 0.94 -17.63 -0.10
CA ILE A 87 0.31 -18.24 -1.29
C ILE A 87 0.54 -19.75 -1.39
N VAL A 88 1.70 -20.24 -0.95
CA VAL A 88 2.09 -21.65 -1.15
C VAL A 88 1.80 -22.50 0.08
N PHE A 89 2.08 -21.99 1.28
CA PHE A 89 2.08 -22.79 2.52
C PHE A 89 0.87 -22.49 3.43
N ASP A 90 0.44 -21.23 3.55
CA ASP A 90 -0.74 -20.84 4.37
C ASP A 90 -0.64 -21.29 5.85
N GLU A 91 0.54 -21.19 6.45
CA GLU A 91 0.80 -21.63 7.83
C GLU A 91 0.75 -20.44 8.80
N PRO A 92 0.40 -20.62 10.09
CA PRO A 92 0.39 -19.55 11.10
C PRO A 92 1.69 -18.73 11.16
N ALA A 93 2.83 -19.38 10.95
CA ALA A 93 4.14 -18.72 10.89
C ALA A 93 4.27 -17.70 9.75
N ASP A 94 3.56 -17.90 8.63
CA ASP A 94 3.60 -16.97 7.49
C ASP A 94 2.83 -15.69 7.79
N TYR A 95 1.74 -15.78 8.55
CA TYR A 95 0.98 -14.62 9.03
C TYR A 95 1.74 -13.86 10.11
N ALA A 96 2.38 -14.57 11.05
CA ALA A 96 3.28 -13.96 12.02
C ALA A 96 4.42 -13.20 11.33
N ALA A 97 5.02 -13.78 10.28
CA ALA A 97 6.04 -13.11 9.47
C ALA A 97 5.52 -11.83 8.79
N THR A 98 4.24 -11.75 8.44
CA THR A 98 3.62 -10.51 7.92
C THR A 98 3.63 -9.40 8.96
N ALA A 99 3.23 -9.71 10.20
CA ALA A 99 3.25 -8.75 11.31
C ALA A 99 4.68 -8.32 11.67
N GLU A 100 5.63 -9.26 11.66
CA GLU A 100 7.05 -8.94 11.85
C GLU A 100 7.58 -8.02 10.75
N LEU A 101 7.24 -8.26 9.48
CA LEU A 101 7.62 -7.40 8.37
C LEU A 101 7.05 -6.00 8.53
N GLU A 102 5.78 -5.89 8.93
CA GLU A 102 5.13 -4.61 9.22
C GLU A 102 5.92 -3.81 10.26
N ALA A 103 6.32 -4.44 11.36
CA ALA A 103 7.10 -3.80 12.41
C ALA A 103 8.49 -3.36 11.93
N GLN A 104 9.09 -4.07 10.96
CA GLN A 104 10.43 -3.74 10.43
C GLN A 104 10.43 -2.65 9.36
N VAL A 105 9.47 -2.65 8.43
CA VAL A 105 9.48 -1.75 7.27
C VAL A 105 8.39 -0.69 7.29
N GLY A 106 7.36 -0.85 8.13
CA GLY A 106 6.17 -0.02 8.20
C GLY A 106 5.10 -0.41 7.17
N GLN A 107 3.83 -0.23 7.55
CA GLN A 107 2.63 -0.65 6.79
C GLN A 107 2.64 -0.18 5.33
N SER A 108 2.77 1.13 5.09
CA SER A 108 2.70 1.67 3.73
C SER A 108 3.85 1.21 2.84
N ARG A 109 5.03 0.96 3.43
CA ARG A 109 6.18 0.45 2.66
C ARG A 109 6.02 -1.05 2.37
N LEU A 110 5.46 -1.81 3.31
CA LEU A 110 5.15 -3.22 3.12
C LEU A 110 4.17 -3.42 1.95
N ALA A 111 3.04 -2.69 1.95
CA ALA A 111 2.04 -2.76 0.89
C ALA A 111 2.64 -2.45 -0.50
N ARG A 112 3.41 -1.37 -0.63
CA ARG A 112 4.18 -1.04 -1.85
C ARG A 112 5.10 -2.17 -2.31
N LEU A 113 5.83 -2.78 -1.38
CA LEU A 113 6.75 -3.87 -1.71
C LEU A 113 5.99 -5.14 -2.10
N GLN A 114 4.86 -5.43 -1.46
CA GLN A 114 3.98 -6.55 -1.81
C GLN A 114 3.35 -6.36 -3.20
N GLN A 115 2.85 -5.17 -3.54
CA GLN A 115 2.31 -4.89 -4.88
C GLN A 115 3.38 -5.03 -5.96
N ARG A 116 4.61 -4.57 -5.70
CA ARG A 116 5.74 -4.78 -6.63
C ARG A 116 6.17 -6.24 -6.74
N ALA A 117 6.04 -7.00 -5.65
CA ALA A 117 6.31 -8.44 -5.63
C ALA A 117 5.24 -9.19 -6.44
N ALA A 118 3.96 -8.87 -6.23
CA ALA A 118 2.82 -9.35 -7.00
C ALA A 118 3.02 -9.18 -8.50
N ILE A 119 3.26 -7.94 -8.97
CA ILE A 119 3.50 -7.65 -10.40
C ILE A 119 4.67 -8.49 -10.95
N ALA A 120 5.71 -8.74 -10.16
CA ALA A 120 6.85 -9.53 -10.61
C ALA A 120 6.57 -11.04 -10.64
N LEU A 121 5.64 -11.54 -9.81
CA LEU A 121 5.26 -12.94 -9.74
C LEU A 121 4.20 -13.33 -10.79
N GLU A 122 3.50 -12.38 -11.36
CA GLU A 122 2.28 -12.64 -12.14
C GLU A 122 2.43 -12.28 -13.61
N ASP A 123 1.93 -13.14 -14.51
CA ASP A 123 1.78 -12.84 -15.94
C ASP A 123 0.32 -12.56 -16.33
N ASP A 124 -0.61 -12.93 -15.46
CA ASP A 124 -2.04 -12.81 -15.71
C ASP A 124 -2.54 -11.45 -15.21
N PRO A 125 -3.24 -10.66 -16.05
CA PRO A 125 -3.74 -9.35 -15.67
C PRO A 125 -4.78 -9.40 -14.52
N ALA A 126 -5.46 -10.53 -14.29
CA ALA A 126 -6.41 -10.69 -13.19
C ALA A 126 -5.73 -10.86 -11.81
N LEU A 127 -4.40 -10.97 -11.79
CA LEU A 127 -3.59 -11.14 -10.59
C LEU A 127 -4.09 -12.26 -9.64
N PRO A 128 -4.19 -13.52 -10.12
CA PRO A 128 -4.70 -14.65 -9.34
C PRO A 128 -3.91 -14.94 -8.05
N TRP A 129 -2.57 -14.77 -8.05
CA TRP A 129 -1.76 -15.07 -6.86
C TRP A 129 -1.94 -14.02 -5.78
N THR A 130 -2.00 -12.75 -6.17
CA THR A 130 -2.33 -11.66 -5.24
C THR A 130 -3.75 -11.80 -4.70
N THR A 131 -4.70 -12.22 -5.54
CA THR A 131 -6.07 -12.53 -5.09
C THR A 131 -6.04 -13.61 -4.00
N ILE A 132 -5.31 -14.70 -4.20
CA ILE A 132 -5.16 -15.76 -3.20
C ILE A 132 -4.53 -15.22 -1.90
N ALA A 133 -3.47 -14.43 -2.00
CA ALA A 133 -2.81 -13.84 -0.83
C ALA A 133 -3.77 -12.95 -0.02
N VAL A 134 -4.51 -12.06 -0.68
CA VAL A 134 -5.48 -11.17 -0.03
C VAL A 134 -6.60 -11.98 0.65
N ARG A 135 -7.16 -13.00 -0.01
CA ARG A 135 -8.20 -13.87 0.59
C ARG A 135 -7.70 -14.59 1.84
N ARG A 136 -6.45 -15.02 1.82
CA ARG A 136 -5.81 -15.70 2.95
C ARG A 136 -5.61 -14.76 4.13
N LEU A 137 -5.17 -13.53 3.87
CA LEU A 137 -4.98 -12.49 4.88
C LEU A 137 -6.30 -11.92 5.44
N LEU A 138 -7.37 -11.88 4.63
CA LEU A 138 -8.71 -11.40 5.04
C LEU A 138 -9.61 -12.53 5.57
N ARG A 139 -9.07 -13.71 5.86
CA ARG A 139 -9.90 -14.85 6.24
C ARG A 139 -10.56 -14.57 7.59
N TRP A 140 -11.87 -14.76 7.65
CA TRP A 140 -12.68 -14.43 8.83
C TRP A 140 -12.35 -15.29 10.07
N ASP A 141 -11.86 -16.52 9.88
CA ASP A 141 -11.45 -17.44 10.95
C ASP A 141 -9.94 -17.38 11.24
N LEU A 142 -9.22 -16.39 10.71
CA LEU A 142 -7.76 -16.30 10.85
C LEU A 142 -7.35 -16.27 12.33
N GLU A 143 -8.04 -15.51 13.18
CA GLU A 143 -7.78 -15.48 14.63
C GLU A 143 -7.81 -16.88 15.26
N ASN A 144 -8.82 -17.69 14.92
CA ASN A 144 -8.95 -19.05 15.42
C ASN A 144 -7.84 -19.98 14.91
N ARG A 145 -7.39 -19.78 13.66
CA ARG A 145 -6.27 -20.53 13.08
C ARG A 145 -4.93 -20.16 13.70
N LEU A 146 -4.77 -18.90 14.11
CA LEU A 146 -3.56 -18.42 14.74
C LEU A 146 -3.46 -18.96 16.17
N GLY A 147 -4.53 -18.95 16.97
CA GLY A 147 -4.58 -19.57 18.30
C GLY A 147 -3.35 -19.29 19.17
N ASN A 148 -2.98 -20.21 20.07
CA ASN A 148 -1.76 -20.10 20.90
C ASN A 148 -0.48 -20.47 20.12
N HIS A 149 -0.37 -20.12 18.83
CA HIS A 149 0.83 -20.46 18.07
C HIS A 149 2.06 -19.74 18.66
N PRO A 150 3.20 -20.42 18.89
CA PRO A 150 4.35 -19.82 19.57
C PRO A 150 4.93 -18.60 18.83
N ALA A 151 4.78 -18.55 17.50
CA ALA A 151 5.18 -17.39 16.70
C ALA A 151 4.26 -16.16 16.83
N THR A 152 3.10 -16.30 17.48
CA THR A 152 2.11 -15.23 17.72
C THR A 152 2.01 -14.85 19.20
N GLU A 153 2.94 -15.32 20.06
CA GLU A 153 3.00 -14.99 21.49
C GLU A 153 3.40 -13.52 21.78
N VAL A 154 3.78 -12.77 20.74
CA VAL A 154 4.00 -11.33 20.84
C VAL A 154 2.64 -10.64 20.99
N ASP A 155 2.55 -9.61 21.84
CA ASP A 155 1.35 -8.76 22.11
C ASP A 155 0.94 -7.90 20.90
N VAL A 156 0.88 -8.50 19.71
CA VAL A 156 0.47 -7.90 18.45
C VAL A 156 -0.68 -8.73 17.93
N ASP A 157 -1.82 -8.09 17.69
CA ASP A 157 -2.94 -8.72 17.01
C ASP A 157 -2.57 -8.99 15.54
N VAL A 158 -2.05 -10.20 15.29
CA VAL A 158 -1.57 -10.64 13.98
C VAL A 158 -2.71 -10.71 12.97
N ALA A 159 -3.92 -11.10 13.38
CA ALA A 159 -5.07 -11.17 12.48
C ALA A 159 -5.50 -9.78 12.02
N THR A 160 -5.63 -8.84 12.95
CA THR A 160 -5.89 -7.42 12.62
C THR A 160 -4.78 -6.85 11.73
N THR A 161 -3.51 -7.14 12.04
CA THR A 161 -2.38 -6.69 11.21
C THR A 161 -2.47 -7.25 9.79
N CYS A 162 -2.76 -8.54 9.63
CA CYS A 162 -2.94 -9.17 8.33
C CYS A 162 -4.10 -8.55 7.54
N ALA A 163 -5.23 -8.26 8.21
CA ALA A 163 -6.37 -7.62 7.58
C ALA A 163 -6.00 -6.21 7.06
N VAL A 164 -5.30 -5.40 7.87
CA VAL A 164 -4.82 -4.07 7.46
C VAL A 164 -3.85 -4.16 6.29
N ILE A 165 -2.91 -5.11 6.31
CA ILE A 165 -1.94 -5.30 5.21
C ILE A 165 -2.66 -5.73 3.91
N ALA A 166 -3.64 -6.62 4.01
CA ALA A 166 -4.44 -7.04 2.85
C ALA A 166 -5.25 -5.88 2.27
N GLN A 167 -5.88 -5.08 3.11
CA GLN A 167 -6.58 -3.86 2.69
C GLN A 167 -5.62 -2.91 1.98
N ASN A 168 -4.47 -2.61 2.57
CA ASN A 168 -3.47 -1.75 1.94
C ASN A 168 -3.01 -2.29 0.58
N LEU A 169 -2.82 -3.61 0.45
CA LEU A 169 -2.46 -4.25 -0.81
C LEU A 169 -3.57 -4.11 -1.86
N VAL A 170 -4.84 -4.22 -1.47
CA VAL A 170 -5.97 -3.93 -2.38
C VAL A 170 -5.95 -2.47 -2.83
N PHE A 171 -5.67 -1.54 -1.93
CA PHE A 171 -5.72 -0.09 -2.18
C PHE A 171 -4.50 0.49 -2.92
N GLU A 172 -3.37 -0.19 -2.95
CA GLU A 172 -2.09 0.34 -3.46
C GLU A 172 -2.12 0.76 -4.94
N ASP A 173 -2.99 0.14 -5.75
CA ASP A 173 -3.11 0.36 -7.20
C ASP A 173 -4.52 0.84 -7.60
N LEU A 174 -5.20 1.54 -6.68
CA LEU A 174 -6.50 2.14 -7.00
C LEU A 174 -6.33 3.41 -7.82
N ASP A 175 -7.03 3.45 -8.96
CA ASP A 175 -7.16 4.61 -9.82
C ASP A 175 -8.63 5.08 -9.83
N PRO A 176 -9.00 6.10 -9.04
CA PRO A 176 -10.37 6.63 -9.04
C PRO A 176 -10.78 7.29 -10.35
N GLU A 177 -9.81 7.66 -11.20
CA GLU A 177 -10.07 8.22 -12.53
C GLU A 177 -10.14 7.12 -13.60
N GLY A 178 -9.96 5.85 -13.19
CA GLY A 178 -10.02 4.68 -14.04
C GLY A 178 -11.42 4.40 -14.59
N VAL A 179 -11.51 3.37 -15.43
CA VAL A 179 -12.79 2.96 -16.03
C VAL A 179 -13.77 2.53 -14.95
N ALA A 180 -14.95 3.16 -14.92
CA ALA A 180 -15.99 2.85 -13.96
C ALA A 180 -16.45 1.39 -14.11
N ALA A 181 -16.39 0.64 -13.00
CA ALA A 181 -16.94 -0.71 -12.95
C ALA A 181 -18.46 -0.69 -13.12
N THR A 182 -19.02 -1.77 -13.68
CA THR A 182 -20.47 -1.97 -13.68
C THR A 182 -20.95 -2.02 -12.22
N PRO A 183 -21.91 -1.15 -11.83
CA PRO A 183 -22.41 -1.11 -10.47
C PRO A 183 -23.02 -2.45 -10.05
N ILE A 184 -22.72 -2.88 -8.83
CA ILE A 184 -23.37 -4.02 -8.19
C ILE A 184 -24.75 -3.57 -7.72
N VAL A 185 -25.79 -4.24 -8.21
CA VAL A 185 -27.19 -3.86 -7.95
C VAL A 185 -27.99 -4.91 -7.17
N THR A 186 -27.40 -6.07 -6.91
CA THR A 186 -28.05 -7.19 -6.19
C THR A 186 -27.12 -7.82 -5.16
N VAL A 187 -27.70 -8.40 -4.11
CA VAL A 187 -26.96 -9.17 -3.09
C VAL A 187 -26.21 -10.36 -3.73
N ALA A 188 -26.81 -11.03 -4.71
CA ALA A 188 -26.18 -12.13 -5.41
C ALA A 188 -24.91 -11.70 -6.18
N GLN A 189 -24.91 -10.50 -6.79
CA GLN A 189 -23.70 -9.96 -7.42
C GLN A 189 -22.63 -9.61 -6.38
N LEU A 190 -23.02 -9.05 -5.23
CA LEU A 190 -22.10 -8.78 -4.12
C LEU A 190 -21.45 -10.07 -3.62
N HIS A 191 -22.24 -11.12 -3.36
CA HIS A 191 -21.72 -12.43 -2.95
C HIS A 191 -20.77 -13.02 -4.00
N ARG A 192 -21.13 -12.96 -5.29
CA ARG A 192 -20.23 -13.41 -6.37
C ARG A 192 -18.89 -12.65 -6.38
N LEU A 193 -18.91 -11.34 -6.16
CA LEU A 193 -17.67 -10.55 -6.05
C LEU A 193 -16.81 -11.02 -4.87
N LEU A 194 -17.41 -11.22 -3.70
CA LEU A 194 -16.69 -11.64 -2.50
C LEU A 194 -16.15 -13.08 -2.63
N ASP A 195 -16.95 -13.98 -3.18
CA ASP A 195 -16.62 -15.41 -3.27
C ASP A 195 -15.69 -15.75 -4.44
N HIS A 196 -15.83 -15.04 -5.57
CA HIS A 196 -15.17 -15.41 -6.84
C HIS A 196 -14.46 -14.25 -7.53
N GLY A 197 -14.61 -13.01 -7.05
CA GLY A 197 -13.91 -11.86 -7.60
C GLY A 197 -12.40 -11.95 -7.42
N SER A 198 -11.69 -11.44 -8.41
CA SER A 198 -10.26 -11.17 -8.39
C SER A 198 -9.95 -9.85 -7.68
N ILE A 199 -8.68 -9.63 -7.32
CA ILE A 199 -8.23 -8.33 -6.83
C ILE A 199 -8.50 -7.21 -7.84
N THR A 200 -8.45 -7.50 -9.14
CA THR A 200 -8.80 -6.51 -10.17
C THR A 200 -10.29 -6.18 -10.16
N ASP A 201 -11.17 -7.16 -9.94
CA ASP A 201 -12.61 -6.91 -9.81
C ASP A 201 -12.91 -6.05 -8.57
N TRP A 202 -12.25 -6.37 -7.44
CA TRP A 202 -12.38 -5.58 -6.21
C TRP A 202 -11.88 -4.16 -6.42
N ARG A 203 -10.70 -3.99 -7.02
CA ARG A 203 -10.14 -2.67 -7.32
C ARG A 203 -11.04 -1.86 -8.26
N ALA A 204 -11.67 -2.48 -9.25
CA ALA A 204 -12.59 -1.78 -10.14
C ALA A 204 -13.80 -1.22 -9.36
N GLN A 205 -14.38 -2.02 -8.45
CA GLN A 205 -15.50 -1.57 -7.62
C GLN A 205 -15.08 -0.50 -6.62
N LEU A 206 -13.92 -0.67 -5.97
CA LEU A 206 -13.37 0.29 -5.03
C LEU A 206 -12.95 1.58 -5.71
N SER A 207 -12.50 1.55 -6.96
CA SER A 207 -12.18 2.76 -7.73
C SER A 207 -13.43 3.61 -7.97
N ALA A 208 -14.56 2.97 -8.31
CA ALA A 208 -15.84 3.66 -8.44
C ALA A 208 -16.30 4.28 -7.10
N VAL A 209 -16.07 3.59 -5.97
CA VAL A 209 -16.33 4.14 -4.63
C VAL A 209 -15.35 5.28 -4.31
N ALA A 210 -14.06 5.12 -4.59
CA ALA A 210 -13.03 6.13 -4.32
C ALA A 210 -13.25 7.42 -5.12
N ALA A 211 -13.85 7.33 -6.31
CA ALA A 211 -14.22 8.48 -7.13
C ALA A 211 -15.35 9.32 -6.48
N SER A 212 -16.23 8.67 -5.70
CA SER A 212 -17.31 9.35 -4.97
C SER A 212 -17.62 8.63 -3.65
N PRO A 213 -16.78 8.78 -2.60
CA PRO A 213 -16.87 7.99 -1.36
C PRO A 213 -18.12 8.23 -0.52
N TRP A 214 -18.77 9.39 -0.71
CA TRP A 214 -20.06 9.77 -0.12
C TRP A 214 -21.18 9.76 -1.17
N GLY A 215 -20.97 9.05 -2.27
CA GLY A 215 -21.90 8.99 -3.39
C GLY A 215 -22.92 7.85 -3.29
N PRO A 216 -23.91 7.85 -4.20
CA PRO A 216 -25.01 6.88 -4.19
C PRO A 216 -24.53 5.43 -4.36
N TYR A 217 -23.38 5.20 -5.01
CA TYR A 217 -22.85 3.85 -5.18
C TYR A 217 -22.31 3.26 -3.87
N ALA A 218 -21.66 4.07 -3.03
CA ALA A 218 -21.22 3.65 -1.71
C ALA A 218 -22.43 3.30 -0.82
N ASP A 219 -23.47 4.14 -0.83
CA ASP A 219 -24.72 3.89 -0.11
C ASP A 219 -25.43 2.63 -0.60
N GLN A 220 -25.45 2.39 -1.91
CA GLN A 220 -26.03 1.19 -2.51
C GLN A 220 -25.30 -0.07 -2.06
N LEU A 221 -23.96 -0.09 -2.09
CA LEU A 221 -23.18 -1.23 -1.62
C LEU A 221 -23.43 -1.51 -0.15
N LEU A 222 -23.49 -0.48 0.69
CA LEU A 222 -23.82 -0.60 2.12
C LEU A 222 -25.23 -1.18 2.32
N ALA A 223 -26.23 -0.69 1.59
CA ALA A 223 -27.60 -1.20 1.66
C ALA A 223 -27.70 -2.68 1.23
N LEU A 224 -27.01 -3.05 0.15
CA LEU A 224 -26.93 -4.45 -0.29
C LEU A 224 -26.25 -5.33 0.77
N ALA A 225 -25.16 -4.86 1.37
CA ALA A 225 -24.44 -5.60 2.40
C ALA A 225 -25.25 -5.72 3.71
N GLN A 226 -26.09 -4.73 4.05
CA GLN A 226 -27.03 -4.81 5.17
C GLN A 226 -28.18 -5.79 4.90
N SER A 227 -28.63 -5.90 3.65
CA SER A 227 -29.64 -6.87 3.23
C SER A 227 -29.12 -8.30 3.04
N SER A 228 -27.79 -8.47 3.09
CA SER A 228 -27.12 -9.77 3.01
C SER A 228 -27.28 -10.54 4.31
N ASP A 229 -27.44 -11.86 4.20
CA ASP A 229 -27.44 -12.81 5.31
C ASP A 229 -26.04 -13.08 5.88
N ARG A 230 -24.99 -12.56 5.24
CA ARG A 230 -23.58 -12.73 5.62
C ARG A 230 -23.05 -11.52 6.40
N PRO A 231 -22.76 -11.63 7.71
CA PRO A 231 -22.16 -10.54 8.49
C PRO A 231 -20.81 -10.07 7.95
N SER A 232 -20.02 -11.00 7.38
CA SER A 232 -18.72 -10.70 6.77
C SER A 232 -18.83 -9.80 5.54
N ALA A 233 -19.94 -9.85 4.80
CA ALA A 233 -20.16 -8.96 3.65
C ALA A 233 -20.33 -7.51 4.11
N LEU A 234 -21.10 -7.28 5.17
CA LEU A 234 -21.27 -5.94 5.76
C LEU A 234 -19.96 -5.39 6.29
N ALA A 235 -19.21 -6.20 7.05
CA ALA A 235 -17.91 -5.78 7.57
C ALA A 235 -16.92 -5.41 6.45
N ALA A 236 -16.83 -6.24 5.40
CA ALA A 236 -15.94 -6.00 4.27
C ALA A 236 -16.32 -4.72 3.50
N VAL A 237 -17.61 -4.51 3.21
CA VAL A 237 -18.08 -3.33 2.48
C VAL A 237 -17.93 -2.07 3.32
N ALA A 238 -18.36 -2.09 4.59
CA ALA A 238 -18.27 -0.94 5.48
C ALA A 238 -16.82 -0.49 5.69
N GLY A 239 -15.92 -1.44 5.99
CA GLY A 239 -14.50 -1.13 6.15
C GLY A 239 -13.87 -0.60 4.85
N SER A 240 -14.27 -1.13 3.70
CA SER A 240 -13.78 -0.63 2.40
C SER A 240 -14.26 0.79 2.08
N VAL A 241 -15.53 1.11 2.37
CA VAL A 241 -16.07 2.46 2.17
C VAL A 241 -15.40 3.45 3.12
N GLU A 242 -15.25 3.10 4.39
CA GLU A 242 -14.54 3.93 5.37
C GLU A 242 -13.10 4.21 4.93
N GLN A 243 -12.40 3.19 4.43
CA GLN A 243 -11.04 3.33 3.90
C GLN A 243 -10.99 4.26 2.67
N CYS A 244 -11.93 4.13 1.72
CA CYS A 244 -12.04 5.04 0.58
C CYS A 244 -12.27 6.49 1.03
N GLN A 245 -13.09 6.70 2.06
CA GLN A 245 -13.34 8.03 2.62
C GLN A 245 -12.08 8.61 3.26
N GLU A 246 -11.35 7.84 4.08
CA GLU A 246 -10.12 8.33 4.71
C GLU A 246 -9.03 8.62 3.67
N TRP A 247 -8.89 7.75 2.67
CA TRP A 247 -7.99 7.95 1.56
C TRP A 247 -8.30 9.24 0.79
N CYS A 248 -9.59 9.53 0.55
CA CYS A 248 -10.01 10.78 -0.08
C CYS A 248 -9.66 12.01 0.79
N ARG A 249 -9.93 11.95 2.10
CA ARG A 249 -9.56 13.02 3.05
C ARG A 249 -8.06 13.28 3.04
N GLU A 250 -7.21 12.25 3.04
CA GLU A 250 -5.76 12.39 2.95
C GLU A 250 -5.34 13.09 1.64
N ARG A 251 -5.91 12.69 0.49
CA ARG A 251 -5.62 13.33 -0.80
C ARG A 251 -6.04 14.79 -0.85
N GLU A 252 -7.19 15.13 -0.27
CA GLU A 252 -7.66 16.51 -0.14
C GLU A 252 -6.70 17.34 0.74
N ARG A 253 -6.27 16.80 1.89
CA ARG A 253 -5.26 17.43 2.76
C ARG A 253 -3.96 17.70 2.01
N ASP A 254 -3.49 16.72 1.26
CA ASP A 254 -2.30 16.82 0.42
C ASP A 254 -2.45 17.84 -0.72
N GLN A 255 -3.63 17.90 -1.36
CA GLN A 255 -3.93 18.88 -2.40
C GLN A 255 -3.90 20.30 -1.84
N VAL A 256 -4.50 20.53 -0.68
CA VAL A 256 -4.44 21.82 0.01
C VAL A 256 -3.00 22.18 0.35
N ALA A 257 -2.19 21.24 0.85
CA ALA A 257 -0.78 21.48 1.15
C ALA A 257 0.03 21.82 -0.12
N ARG A 258 -0.21 21.13 -1.24
CA ARG A 258 0.39 21.43 -2.55
C ARG A 258 0.03 22.82 -3.03
N GLU A 259 -1.23 23.20 -2.94
CA GLU A 259 -1.70 24.53 -3.33
C GLU A 259 -1.06 25.63 -2.48
N ILE A 260 -0.96 25.43 -1.17
CA ILE A 260 -0.30 26.40 -0.28
C ILE A 260 1.19 26.52 -0.63
N ARG A 261 1.88 25.40 -0.87
CA ARG A 261 3.27 25.40 -1.33
C ARG A 261 3.43 26.17 -2.64
N HIS A 262 2.55 25.93 -3.60
CA HIS A 262 2.53 26.64 -4.87
C HIS A 262 2.36 28.14 -4.66
N LEU A 263 1.32 28.56 -3.91
CA LEU A 263 1.02 29.96 -3.63
C LEU A 263 2.15 30.71 -2.90
N VAL A 264 2.83 30.03 -1.96
CA VAL A 264 4.03 30.58 -1.30
C VAL A 264 5.17 30.73 -2.31
N ALA A 265 5.44 29.70 -3.10
CA ALA A 265 6.53 29.72 -4.09
C ALA A 265 6.34 30.82 -5.13
N VAL A 266 5.15 30.93 -5.73
CA VAL A 266 4.88 31.95 -6.77
C VAL A 266 4.82 33.38 -6.21
N SER A 267 4.63 33.54 -4.90
CA SER A 267 4.63 34.87 -4.27
C SER A 267 5.99 35.56 -4.30
N GLY A 268 7.09 34.79 -4.39
CA GLY A 268 8.46 35.29 -4.25
C GLY A 268 8.86 35.70 -2.84
N ALA A 269 7.95 35.64 -1.86
CA ALA A 269 8.22 36.04 -0.49
C ALA A 269 8.92 34.93 0.31
N SER A 270 9.72 35.33 1.30
CA SER A 270 10.23 34.38 2.29
C SER A 270 9.08 33.79 3.12
N GLN A 271 9.27 32.58 3.68
CA GLN A 271 8.25 31.97 4.54
C GLN A 271 7.86 32.87 5.73
N ARG A 272 8.80 33.64 6.27
CA ARG A 272 8.56 34.56 7.39
C ARG A 272 7.70 35.76 6.97
N GLU A 273 8.02 36.35 5.84
CA GLU A 273 7.25 37.46 5.25
C GLU A 273 5.84 37.03 4.89
N PHE A 274 5.72 35.87 4.22
CA PHE A 274 4.41 35.31 3.85
C PHE A 274 3.56 35.01 5.09
N ALA A 275 4.15 34.40 6.13
CA ALA A 275 3.46 34.12 7.39
C ALA A 275 2.95 35.41 8.08
N SER A 276 3.79 36.45 8.11
CA SER A 276 3.39 37.77 8.63
C SER A 276 2.22 38.35 7.85
N ARG A 277 2.24 38.24 6.50
CA ARG A 277 1.19 38.78 5.62
C ARG A 277 -0.17 38.13 5.83
N ILE A 278 -0.22 36.85 6.19
CA ILE A 278 -1.46 36.11 6.45
C ILE A 278 -1.86 36.09 7.94
N GLY A 279 -1.05 36.71 8.81
CA GLY A 279 -1.30 36.82 10.24
C GLY A 279 -1.09 35.50 10.99
N THR A 280 -0.03 34.76 10.69
CA THR A 280 0.33 33.51 11.38
C THR A 280 1.83 33.41 11.63
N SER A 281 2.27 32.43 12.44
CA SER A 281 3.69 32.18 12.67
C SER A 281 4.33 31.37 11.53
N PRO A 282 5.65 31.51 11.28
CA PRO A 282 6.35 30.68 10.29
C PRO A 282 6.22 29.17 10.60
N SER A 283 6.21 28.79 11.89
CA SER A 283 6.02 27.41 12.32
C SER A 283 4.64 26.86 11.91
N ARG A 284 3.58 27.65 12.09
CA ARG A 284 2.21 27.25 11.72
C ARG A 284 1.99 27.27 10.21
N LEU A 285 2.61 28.21 9.49
CA LEU A 285 2.67 28.14 8.03
C LEU A 285 3.39 26.86 7.57
N SER A 286 4.46 26.45 8.26
CA SER A 286 5.18 25.22 7.93
C SER A 286 4.33 23.96 8.12
N THR A 287 3.42 23.92 9.10
CA THR A 287 2.49 22.78 9.25
C THR A 287 1.49 22.72 8.11
N TYR A 288 0.99 23.87 7.63
CA TYR A 288 0.11 23.93 6.46
C TYR A 288 0.84 23.48 5.18
N VAL A 289 2.06 23.96 4.97
CA VAL A 289 2.93 23.59 3.83
C VAL A 289 3.22 22.09 3.79
N ARG A 290 3.42 21.47 4.95
CA ARG A 290 3.66 20.03 5.08
C ARG A 290 2.38 19.19 5.06
N GLY A 291 1.19 19.80 5.08
CA GLY A 291 -0.08 19.08 5.14
C GLY A 291 -0.43 18.45 6.48
N SER A 292 0.41 18.62 7.51
CA SER A 292 0.16 18.05 8.84
C SER A 292 -1.01 18.72 9.57
N VAL A 293 -1.45 19.90 9.10
CA VAL A 293 -2.66 20.58 9.55
C VAL A 293 -3.34 21.20 8.34
N THR A 294 -4.64 20.97 8.17
CA THR A 294 -5.44 21.68 7.17
C THR A 294 -5.84 23.06 7.71
N PRO A 295 -5.53 24.16 7.02
CA PRO A 295 -6.00 25.48 7.43
C PRO A 295 -7.53 25.58 7.29
N SER A 296 -8.14 26.47 8.08
CA SER A 296 -9.56 26.81 7.85
C SER A 296 -9.75 27.48 6.49
N ALA A 297 -10.96 27.40 5.94
CA ALA A 297 -11.31 28.05 4.67
C ALA A 297 -10.95 29.56 4.66
N ALA A 298 -11.19 30.25 5.79
CA ALA A 298 -10.83 31.66 5.94
C ALA A 298 -9.32 31.90 5.83
N MET A 299 -8.49 31.01 6.40
CA MET A 299 -7.03 31.10 6.29
C MET A 299 -6.56 30.79 4.86
N LEU A 300 -7.15 29.81 4.18
CA LEU A 300 -6.84 29.52 2.78
C LEU A 300 -7.12 30.71 1.86
N LEU A 301 -8.26 31.40 2.06
CA LEU A 301 -8.58 32.63 1.32
C LEU A 301 -7.56 33.76 1.59
N ARG A 302 -7.05 33.89 2.82
CA ARG A 302 -5.99 34.86 3.14
C ARG A 302 -4.68 34.51 2.43
N ILE A 303 -4.30 33.23 2.42
CA ILE A 303 -3.11 32.73 1.71
C ILE A 303 -3.19 33.07 0.22
N GLN A 304 -4.33 32.79 -0.43
CA GLN A 304 -4.56 33.12 -1.84
C GLN A 304 -4.45 34.63 -2.12
N ARG A 305 -5.07 35.46 -1.28
CA ARG A 305 -5.02 36.93 -1.42
C ARG A 305 -3.60 37.46 -1.21
N ALA A 306 -2.90 37.00 -0.17
CA ALA A 306 -1.52 37.41 0.12
C ALA A 306 -0.58 37.05 -1.03
N SER A 307 -0.68 35.84 -1.58
CA SER A 307 0.11 35.43 -2.74
C SER A 307 -0.11 36.36 -3.93
N ARG A 308 -1.37 36.64 -4.30
CA ARG A 308 -1.69 37.56 -5.42
C ARG A 308 -1.17 38.99 -5.18
N MET A 309 -1.24 39.48 -3.95
CA MET A 309 -0.74 40.82 -3.61
C MET A 309 0.79 40.91 -3.72
N LEU A 310 1.50 39.91 -3.19
CA LEU A 310 2.96 39.85 -3.23
C LEU A 310 3.46 39.73 -4.67
N GLN A 311 2.83 38.89 -5.49
CA GLN A 311 3.13 38.80 -6.93
C GLN A 311 3.02 40.15 -7.65
N ARG A 312 1.99 40.95 -7.35
CA ARG A 312 1.81 42.28 -7.94
C ARG A 312 2.89 43.27 -7.49
N GLN A 313 3.34 43.18 -6.23
CA GLN A 313 4.39 44.03 -5.69
C GLN A 313 5.75 43.69 -6.30
N SER A 314 6.03 42.41 -6.51
CA SER A 314 7.23 41.93 -7.19
C SER A 314 7.27 42.28 -8.69
N GLY A 315 6.10 42.40 -9.33
CA GLY A 315 5.95 42.74 -10.74
C GLY A 315 5.85 44.23 -11.07
N HIS A 316 5.83 45.12 -10.06
CA HIS A 316 5.84 46.57 -10.27
C HIS A 316 7.27 47.10 -10.13
N PRO A 317 7.95 47.55 -11.20
CA PRO A 317 9.18 48.33 -11.03
C PRO A 317 8.78 49.65 -10.36
N VAL A 318 9.34 49.91 -9.19
CA VAL A 318 9.15 51.17 -8.47
C VAL A 318 9.76 52.30 -9.32
N LEU A 319 8.92 52.95 -10.13
CA LEU A 319 9.22 54.26 -10.70
C LEU A 319 9.21 55.26 -9.55
N ALA A 320 10.40 55.58 -9.04
CA ALA A 320 10.57 56.63 -8.04
C ALA A 320 10.15 57.98 -8.66
N PRO A 321 9.37 58.82 -7.93
CA PRO A 321 9.04 60.14 -8.41
C PRO A 321 10.33 60.99 -8.44
N ARG A 322 10.70 61.50 -9.62
CA ARG A 322 11.72 62.56 -9.71
C ARG A 322 11.18 63.77 -8.93
N ARG A 323 11.88 64.13 -7.85
CA ARG A 323 11.68 65.39 -7.16
C ARG A 323 11.75 66.52 -8.18
N GLN A 324 10.70 67.34 -8.19
CA GLN A 324 10.77 68.70 -8.67
C GLN A 324 11.70 69.44 -7.71
N ASP A 325 12.89 69.78 -8.16
CA ASP A 325 13.66 70.86 -7.57
C ASP A 325 13.57 72.05 -8.52
N ALA A 326 12.87 73.07 -8.04
CA ALA A 326 12.88 74.40 -8.59
C ALA A 326 14.23 75.06 -8.31
N THR A 327 14.90 75.55 -9.35
CA THR A 327 15.50 76.89 -9.41
C THR A 327 15.97 77.19 -10.83
#